data_AF-A0A969ED67-F1
#
_entry.id   AF-A0A969ED67-F1
#
_cell.length_a   1.000
_cell.length_b   1.000
_cell.length_c   1.000
_cell.angle_alpha   90.00
_cell.angle_beta   90.00
_cell.angle_gamma   90.00
#
_symmetry.space_group_name_H-M   'P 1'
#
loop_
_entity.id
_entity.type
_entity.pdbx_description
1 polymer ?
#
loop_
_entity_poly.entity_id
_entity_poly.type
_entity_poly.pdbx_seq_one_letter_code
_entity_poly.pdbx_strand_id
1 'polypeptide(L)'
;MTLDRRLIEDFIPIREISAESAYKGSISKLHLWWARRPLVASRAAVFASLVEAPETHQKRSALTKAMIELCEREVGKDVVDKAKKTILEAHRRRLGLSETISLDKVPPPKVLDMFAGGGAIPLEALRLGCEVYAVDLNPVAHIIELCTLVYPQKYGKKLADEVEQWAKWVIEQVRAEIGDLYPSIKVGELALEKSEQMELLSQSKGKQLNFAQDLTPVAYLWTRTVKCPNPACGAQVPLVRQTWLCKKKDKYVALKVIPNHNTKRVEFDVAQSDTPNGLGFDPAIGSSGGTSTCRHCGATVKKVHIKAQGKAGKMGQQLMAIICTKSGSSGKTYLSADAYRHYIPDENSNQTRLEKLCKETGITVPSEPIFSADTRAFFTHLYGLDNFGKLFTSRQLFALMTFVKWIKLAHQELIRKGYEEEFAGSIPLWQKA
;
A
#
# COMPACT_ATOMS: atom_id res chain seq x y z
N MET A 1 -23.24 46.90 -6.09
CA MET A 1 -22.48 45.74 -5.58
C MET A 1 -21.38 45.47 -6.58
N THR A 2 -20.15 45.89 -6.29
CA THR A 2 -18.99 45.32 -6.98
C THR A 2 -18.94 43.85 -6.60
N LEU A 3 -19.12 42.96 -7.57
CA LEU A 3 -19.03 41.52 -7.34
C LEU A 3 -17.58 41.23 -6.94
N ASP A 4 -17.36 40.80 -5.70
CA ASP A 4 -16.08 40.33 -5.15
C ASP A 4 -15.70 38.98 -5.78
N ARG A 5 -15.51 38.99 -7.10
CA ARG A 5 -15.29 37.81 -7.93
C ARG A 5 -13.86 37.33 -7.73
N ARG A 6 -13.66 36.04 -7.49
CA ARG A 6 -12.33 35.43 -7.32
C ARG A 6 -11.78 34.91 -8.63
N LEU A 7 -10.46 34.80 -8.73
CA LEU A 7 -9.78 34.32 -9.94
C LEU A 7 -10.26 32.92 -10.34
N ILE A 8 -10.60 32.06 -9.38
CA ILE A 8 -11.12 30.70 -9.65
C ILE A 8 -12.43 30.70 -10.45
N GLU A 9 -13.23 31.76 -10.35
CA GLU A 9 -14.46 31.94 -11.12
C GLU A 9 -14.21 32.47 -12.54
N ASP A 10 -12.99 32.94 -12.82
CA ASP A 10 -12.61 33.55 -14.10
C ASP A 10 -11.65 32.68 -14.91
N PHE A 11 -10.62 32.13 -14.28
CA PHE A 11 -9.61 31.33 -14.95
C PHE A 11 -8.99 30.29 -14.01
N ILE A 12 -8.89 29.05 -14.52
CA ILE A 12 -8.07 27.98 -13.93
C ILE A 12 -7.34 27.21 -15.05
N PRO A 13 -6.01 26.97 -14.97
CA PRO A 13 -5.24 26.35 -16.05
C PRO A 13 -5.42 24.83 -16.03
N ILE A 14 -6.59 24.37 -16.48
CA ILE A 14 -6.99 22.94 -16.42
C ILE A 14 -5.98 22.06 -17.17
N ARG A 15 -5.46 22.52 -18.31
CA ARG A 15 -4.51 21.78 -19.14
C ARG A 15 -3.21 21.51 -18.39
N GLU A 16 -2.63 22.54 -17.81
CA GLU A 16 -1.37 22.49 -17.07
C GLU A 16 -1.54 21.68 -15.77
N ILE A 17 -2.63 21.90 -15.05
CA ILE A 17 -2.98 21.09 -13.87
C ILE A 17 -3.07 19.62 -14.25
N SER A 18 -3.77 19.28 -15.33
CA SER A 18 -3.97 17.90 -15.75
C SER A 18 -2.66 17.21 -16.14
N ALA A 19 -1.75 17.94 -16.82
CA ALA A 19 -0.44 17.42 -17.20
C ALA A 19 0.40 17.01 -15.98
N GLU A 20 0.37 17.81 -14.91
CA GLU A 20 1.18 17.54 -13.71
C GLU A 20 0.46 16.70 -12.64
N SER A 21 -0.87 16.57 -12.72
CA SER A 21 -1.69 15.86 -11.73
C SER A 21 -1.51 14.34 -11.70
N ALA A 22 -0.87 13.76 -12.73
CA ALA A 22 -0.49 12.34 -12.71
C ALA A 22 0.49 12.02 -11.56
N TYR A 23 1.24 13.03 -11.09
CA TYR A 23 2.16 12.90 -9.97
C TYR A 23 1.50 13.28 -8.64
N LYS A 24 1.45 12.35 -7.69
CA LYS A 24 0.81 12.55 -6.37
C LYS A 24 1.72 13.22 -5.31
N GLY A 25 2.92 13.69 -5.68
CA GLY A 25 3.85 14.36 -4.75
C GLY A 25 4.65 13.42 -3.85
N SER A 26 5.70 13.94 -3.20
CA SER A 26 6.54 13.19 -2.25
C SER A 26 5.76 12.68 -1.03
N ILE A 27 4.72 13.41 -0.62
CA ILE A 27 3.92 13.11 0.57
C ILE A 27 3.03 11.87 0.38
N SER A 28 2.67 11.55 -0.87
CA SER A 28 1.99 10.28 -1.19
C SER A 28 2.81 9.03 -0.85
N LYS A 29 4.13 9.18 -0.67
CA LYS A 29 5.04 8.11 -0.25
C LYS A 29 5.20 8.01 1.27
N LEU A 30 4.78 9.05 2.02
CA LEU A 30 4.82 9.07 3.48
C LEU A 30 3.58 8.42 4.09
N HIS A 31 2.40 8.71 3.54
CA HIS A 31 1.16 8.04 3.91
C HIS A 31 0.31 7.83 2.68
N LEU A 32 -0.15 6.60 2.47
CA LEU A 32 -1.12 6.31 1.41
C LEU A 32 -2.51 6.76 1.84
N TRP A 33 -3.07 7.73 1.11
CA TRP A 33 -4.47 8.13 1.24
C TRP A 33 -5.15 8.01 -0.12
N TRP A 34 -6.18 7.16 -0.21
CA TRP A 34 -6.80 6.77 -1.48
C TRP A 34 -7.47 7.94 -2.21
N ALA A 35 -7.94 8.95 -1.48
CA ALA A 35 -8.63 10.12 -2.02
C ALA A 35 -7.75 11.37 -2.14
N ARG A 36 -6.42 11.26 -2.00
CA ARG A 36 -5.53 12.44 -2.00
C ARG A 36 -5.58 13.19 -3.34
N ARG A 37 -5.85 14.49 -3.27
CA ARG A 37 -5.85 15.40 -4.43
C ARG A 37 -4.41 15.71 -4.88
N PRO A 38 -4.16 15.93 -6.19
CA PRO A 38 -2.86 16.37 -6.67
C PRO A 38 -2.47 17.71 -6.04
N LEU A 39 -1.24 17.82 -5.55
CA LEU A 39 -0.74 19.03 -4.88
C LEU A 39 -0.79 20.25 -5.80
N VAL A 40 -0.50 20.06 -7.09
CA VAL A 40 -0.58 21.11 -8.12
C VAL A 40 -1.99 21.69 -8.22
N ALA A 41 -2.99 20.82 -8.29
CA ALA A 41 -4.40 21.24 -8.36
C ALA A 41 -4.82 21.97 -7.08
N SER A 42 -4.43 21.45 -5.91
CA SER A 42 -4.69 22.08 -4.62
C SER A 42 -4.06 23.47 -4.51
N ARG A 43 -2.81 23.65 -4.93
CA ARG A 43 -2.12 24.95 -4.93
C ARG A 43 -2.81 25.97 -5.82
N ALA A 44 -3.13 25.56 -7.06
CA ALA A 44 -3.82 26.42 -8.02
C ALA A 44 -5.20 26.84 -7.50
N ALA A 45 -5.96 25.91 -6.93
CA ALA A 45 -7.28 26.19 -6.35
C ALA A 45 -7.19 27.17 -5.17
N VAL A 46 -6.24 26.98 -4.25
CA VAL A 46 -6.03 27.89 -3.11
C VAL A 46 -5.66 29.28 -3.59
N PHE A 47 -4.66 29.40 -4.47
CA PHE A 47 -4.24 30.68 -5.01
C PHE A 47 -5.40 31.40 -5.72
N ALA A 48 -6.11 30.70 -6.61
CA ALA A 48 -7.22 31.26 -7.37
C ALA A 48 -8.42 31.65 -6.50
N SER A 49 -8.61 31.01 -5.35
CA SER A 49 -9.69 31.34 -4.40
C SER A 49 -9.38 32.57 -3.55
N LEU A 50 -8.09 32.89 -3.35
CA LEU A 50 -7.65 34.01 -2.50
C LEU A 50 -7.34 35.28 -3.29
N VAL A 51 -7.07 35.16 -4.60
CA VAL A 51 -6.76 36.29 -5.48
C VAL A 51 -8.03 36.79 -6.18
N GLU A 52 -8.18 38.11 -6.26
CA GLU A 52 -9.28 38.80 -6.95
C GLU A 52 -9.23 38.54 -8.46
N ALA A 53 -10.40 38.45 -9.10
CA ALA A 53 -10.49 38.37 -10.55
C ALA A 53 -9.95 39.67 -11.20
N PRO A 54 -9.18 39.57 -12.29
CA PRO A 54 -8.59 40.73 -12.94
C PRO A 54 -9.65 41.53 -13.71
N GLU A 55 -9.68 42.85 -13.48
CA GLU A 55 -10.56 43.77 -14.23
C GLU A 55 -10.01 44.14 -15.62
N THR A 56 -8.69 44.03 -15.83
CA THR A 56 -8.03 44.40 -17.09
C THR A 56 -7.39 43.20 -17.76
N HIS A 57 -7.33 43.23 -19.10
CA HIS A 57 -6.69 42.18 -19.90
C HIS A 57 -5.21 41.99 -19.53
N GLN A 58 -4.49 43.07 -19.23
CA GLN A 58 -3.08 43.01 -18.82
C GLN A 58 -2.92 42.28 -17.47
N LYS A 59 -3.74 42.63 -16.46
CA LYS A 59 -3.74 41.94 -15.16
C LYS A 59 -4.13 40.47 -15.33
N ARG A 60 -5.06 40.17 -16.22
CA ARG A 60 -5.47 38.79 -16.56
C ARG A 60 -4.32 37.97 -17.10
N SER A 61 -3.63 38.47 -18.12
CA SER A 61 -2.47 37.78 -18.70
C SER A 61 -1.36 37.53 -17.65
N ALA A 62 -1.08 38.52 -16.80
CA ALA A 62 -0.08 38.39 -15.74
C ALA A 62 -0.45 37.33 -14.67
N LEU A 63 -1.71 37.34 -14.19
CA LEU A 63 -2.19 36.37 -13.20
C LEU A 63 -2.29 34.96 -13.79
N THR A 64 -2.75 34.82 -15.03
CA THR A 64 -2.75 33.55 -15.75
C THR A 64 -1.34 32.96 -15.84
N LYS A 65 -0.34 33.77 -16.21
CA LYS A 65 1.06 33.31 -16.27
C LYS A 65 1.57 32.88 -14.89
N ALA A 66 1.35 33.69 -13.86
CA ALA A 66 1.76 33.36 -12.50
C ALA A 66 1.11 32.06 -12.00
N MET A 67 -0.15 31.82 -12.36
CA MET A 67 -0.86 30.60 -11.98
C MET A 67 -0.36 29.36 -12.72
N ILE A 68 0.03 29.50 -13.99
CA ILE A 68 0.69 28.43 -14.75
C ILE A 68 2.05 28.09 -14.13
N GLU A 69 2.85 29.09 -13.75
CA GLU A 69 4.13 28.88 -13.03
C GLU A 69 3.91 28.15 -11.69
N LEU A 70 2.84 28.47 -10.96
CA LEU A 70 2.46 27.73 -9.74
C LEU A 70 2.01 26.28 -10.01
N CYS A 71 1.61 25.95 -11.24
CA CYS A 71 1.20 24.60 -11.60
C CYS A 71 2.38 23.67 -11.88
N GLU A 72 3.61 24.17 -11.86
CA GLU A 72 4.79 23.32 -11.97
C GLU A 72 4.92 22.38 -10.77
N ARG A 73 5.51 21.21 -11.01
CA ARG A 73 5.71 20.19 -9.98
C ARG A 73 6.65 20.65 -8.88
N GLU A 74 7.77 21.22 -9.28
CA GLU A 74 8.83 21.73 -8.41
C GLU A 74 8.90 23.24 -8.54
N VAL A 75 7.96 23.91 -7.87
CA VAL A 75 7.91 25.38 -7.88
C VAL A 75 9.06 25.94 -7.06
N GLY A 76 9.83 26.83 -7.68
CA GLY A 76 10.90 27.56 -7.01
C GLY A 76 10.39 28.46 -5.88
N LYS A 77 11.22 28.66 -4.85
CA LYS A 77 10.88 29.50 -3.70
C LYS A 77 10.43 30.91 -4.12
N ASP A 78 11.07 31.49 -5.13
CA ASP A 78 10.76 32.84 -5.62
C ASP A 78 9.33 32.95 -6.19
N VAL A 79 8.86 31.91 -6.89
CA VAL A 79 7.49 31.87 -7.44
C VAL A 79 6.47 31.76 -6.31
N VAL A 80 6.74 30.91 -5.31
CA VAL A 80 5.90 30.80 -4.11
C VAL A 80 5.86 32.12 -3.33
N ASP A 81 7.01 32.77 -3.15
CA ASP A 81 7.09 34.04 -2.41
C ASP A 81 6.41 35.19 -3.16
N LYS A 82 6.46 35.19 -4.49
CA LYS A 82 5.64 36.11 -5.32
C LYS A 82 4.15 35.84 -5.13
N ALA A 83 3.74 34.57 -5.13
CA ALA A 83 2.34 34.20 -4.92
C ALA A 83 1.83 34.61 -3.53
N LYS A 84 2.63 34.43 -2.47
CA LYS A 84 2.34 34.92 -1.11
C LYS A 84 2.09 36.42 -1.09
N LYS A 85 2.94 37.21 -1.76
CA LYS A 85 2.77 38.67 -1.86
C LYS A 85 1.47 39.03 -2.56
N THR A 86 1.16 38.39 -3.69
CA THR A 86 -0.10 38.61 -4.41
C THR A 86 -1.32 38.26 -3.56
N ILE A 87 -1.26 37.17 -2.80
CA ILE A 87 -2.32 36.77 -1.86
C ILE A 87 -2.49 37.83 -0.75
N LEU A 88 -1.40 38.30 -0.14
CA LEU A 88 -1.47 39.32 0.92
C LEU A 88 -1.97 40.66 0.40
N GLU A 89 -1.60 41.07 -0.81
CA GLU A 89 -2.12 42.28 -1.45
C GLU A 89 -3.64 42.19 -1.67
N ALA A 90 -4.12 41.06 -2.21
CA ALA A 90 -5.56 40.81 -2.37
C ALA A 90 -6.27 40.77 -1.01
N HIS A 91 -5.66 40.13 0.00
CA HIS A 91 -6.22 40.07 1.34
C HIS A 91 -6.29 41.44 2.02
N ARG A 92 -5.26 42.28 1.84
CA ARG A 92 -5.21 43.66 2.35
C ARG A 92 -6.37 44.48 1.80
N ARG A 93 -6.63 44.40 0.49
CA ARG A 93 -7.78 45.06 -0.16
C ARG A 93 -9.10 44.54 0.39
N ARG A 94 -9.26 43.22 0.50
CA ARG A 94 -10.46 42.56 1.06
C ARG A 94 -10.76 43.01 2.50
N LEU A 95 -9.73 43.25 3.31
CA LEU A 95 -9.87 43.76 4.67
C LEU A 95 -10.09 45.29 4.75
N GLY A 96 -10.06 46.01 3.63
CA GLY A 96 -10.17 47.47 3.61
C GLY A 96 -8.96 48.20 4.22
N LEU A 97 -7.81 47.53 4.28
CA LEU A 97 -6.58 48.09 4.85
C LEU A 97 -5.90 49.04 3.85
N SER A 98 -5.35 50.15 4.34
CA SER A 98 -4.67 51.15 3.51
C SER A 98 -3.47 50.57 2.75
N GLU A 99 -3.22 51.08 1.55
CA GLU A 99 -2.08 50.67 0.73
C GLU A 99 -0.71 51.02 1.33
N THR A 100 -0.68 51.93 2.31
CA THR A 100 0.51 52.29 3.07
C THR A 100 0.89 51.25 4.12
N ILE A 101 -0.03 50.35 4.48
CA ILE A 101 0.25 49.24 5.40
C ILE A 101 1.11 48.22 4.66
N SER A 102 2.31 48.01 5.21
CA SER A 102 3.26 47.03 4.72
C SER A 102 2.70 45.60 4.84
N LEU A 103 3.04 44.73 3.88
CA LEU A 103 2.46 43.39 3.76
C LEU A 103 2.79 42.47 4.95
N ASP A 104 3.89 42.72 5.67
CA ASP A 104 4.25 42.00 6.91
C ASP A 104 3.29 42.27 8.07
N LYS A 105 2.53 43.37 8.02
CA LYS A 105 1.51 43.73 9.02
C LYS A 105 0.11 43.26 8.63
N VAL A 106 -0.06 42.70 7.43
CA VAL A 106 -1.34 42.17 6.98
C VAL A 106 -1.49 40.76 7.59
N PRO A 107 -2.57 40.48 8.33
CA PRO A 107 -2.77 39.14 8.87
C PRO A 107 -2.89 38.12 7.73
N PRO A 108 -2.35 36.90 7.90
CA PRO A 108 -2.46 35.87 6.89
C PRO A 108 -3.93 35.49 6.65
N PRO A 109 -4.33 35.17 5.40
CA PRO A 109 -5.66 34.64 5.14
C PRO A 109 -5.89 33.34 5.90
N LYS A 110 -7.10 33.17 6.42
CA LYS A 110 -7.54 31.95 7.08
C LYS A 110 -8.19 31.01 6.06
N VAL A 111 -7.71 29.78 5.98
CA VAL A 111 -8.25 28.73 5.11
C VAL A 111 -8.74 27.57 5.96
N LEU A 112 -10.02 27.23 5.82
CA LEU A 112 -10.63 26.07 6.45
C LEU A 112 -10.93 25.01 5.38
N ASP A 113 -10.38 23.82 5.53
CA ASP A 113 -10.77 22.63 4.78
C ASP A 113 -11.52 21.67 5.71
N MET A 114 -12.84 21.55 5.50
CA MET A 114 -13.74 20.75 6.35
C MET A 114 -13.71 19.25 6.01
N PHE A 115 -13.01 18.86 4.94
CA PHE A 115 -12.91 17.47 4.45
C PHE A 115 -11.49 17.20 3.92
N ALA A 116 -10.49 17.52 4.75
CA ALA A 116 -9.11 17.63 4.34
C ALA A 116 -8.47 16.29 3.94
N GLY A 117 -8.98 15.17 4.46
CA GLY A 117 -8.59 13.81 4.12
C GLY A 117 -7.09 13.56 4.23
N GLY A 118 -6.40 13.68 3.10
CA GLY A 118 -4.94 13.46 3.04
C GLY A 118 -4.12 14.72 3.29
N GLY A 119 -4.75 15.87 3.58
CA GLY A 119 -4.10 17.15 3.87
C GLY A 119 -3.54 17.91 2.67
N ALA A 120 -3.96 17.62 1.43
CA ALA A 120 -3.35 18.22 0.23
C ALA A 120 -3.63 19.73 0.07
N ILE A 121 -4.90 20.14 0.19
CA ILE A 121 -5.31 21.55 0.17
C ILE A 121 -4.70 22.33 1.34
N PRO A 122 -4.84 21.89 2.60
CA PRO A 122 -4.28 22.64 3.72
C PRO A 122 -2.75 22.75 3.66
N LEU A 123 -2.04 21.72 3.16
CA LEU A 123 -0.60 21.81 2.97
C LEU A 123 -0.21 22.91 1.99
N GLU A 124 -0.86 22.98 0.83
CA GLU A 124 -0.53 23.99 -0.17
C GLU A 124 -0.95 25.39 0.29
N ALA A 125 -2.03 25.51 1.08
CA ALA A 125 -2.38 26.75 1.75
C ALA A 125 -1.31 27.20 2.76
N LEU A 126 -0.75 26.28 3.56
CA LEU A 126 0.38 26.56 4.45
C LEU A 126 1.61 27.03 3.67
N ARG A 127 1.93 26.36 2.55
CA ARG A 127 3.05 26.77 1.67
C ARG A 127 2.84 28.14 1.04
N LEU A 128 1.60 28.52 0.78
CA LEU A 128 1.19 29.85 0.30
C LEU A 128 1.03 30.90 1.42
N GLY A 129 1.44 30.59 2.65
CA GLY A 129 1.50 31.54 3.76
C GLY A 129 0.15 31.82 4.45
N CYS A 130 -0.82 30.93 4.29
CA CYS A 130 -2.11 31.04 4.96
C CYS A 130 -2.05 30.48 6.39
N GLU A 131 -2.95 30.97 7.25
CA GLU A 131 -3.32 30.32 8.51
C GLU A 131 -4.36 29.23 8.19
N VAL A 132 -4.08 27.97 8.54
CA VAL A 132 -4.83 26.83 8.00
C VAL A 132 -5.46 25.99 9.10
N TYR A 133 -6.73 25.65 8.87
CA TYR A 133 -7.53 24.75 9.68
C TYR A 133 -7.96 23.57 8.82
N ALA A 134 -7.58 22.36 9.23
CA ALA A 134 -7.96 21.12 8.56
C ALA A 134 -8.82 20.30 9.51
N VAL A 135 -9.96 19.81 9.01
CA VAL A 135 -10.89 18.97 9.77
C VAL A 135 -11.20 17.74 8.94
N ASP A 136 -11.20 16.58 9.59
CA ASP A 136 -11.73 15.35 9.03
C ASP A 136 -12.35 14.49 10.13
N LEU A 137 -13.46 13.83 9.82
CA LEU A 137 -14.13 12.92 10.74
C LEU A 137 -13.39 11.57 10.84
N ASN A 138 -12.66 11.19 9.80
CA ASN A 138 -11.95 9.93 9.76
C ASN A 138 -10.67 10.02 10.63
N PRO A 139 -10.53 9.19 11.68
CA PRO A 139 -9.36 9.25 12.55
C PRO A 139 -8.05 8.95 11.81
N VAL A 140 -8.09 8.15 10.74
CA VAL A 140 -6.91 7.89 9.91
C VAL A 140 -6.52 9.12 9.11
N ALA A 141 -7.48 9.87 8.57
CA ALA A 141 -7.22 11.14 7.90
C ALA A 141 -6.59 12.15 8.86
N HIS A 142 -7.17 12.29 10.05
CA HIS A 142 -6.67 13.19 11.08
C HIS A 142 -5.22 12.89 11.48
N ILE A 143 -4.85 11.61 11.68
CA ILE A 143 -3.46 11.21 11.96
C ILE A 143 -2.54 11.58 10.80
N ILE A 144 -2.96 11.34 9.55
CA ILE A 144 -2.20 11.71 8.36
C ILE A 144 -2.01 13.24 8.27
N GLU A 145 -3.02 14.02 8.64
CA GLU A 145 -2.96 15.47 8.69
C GLU A 145 -1.98 15.97 9.75
N LEU A 146 -1.97 15.38 10.95
CA LEU A 146 -0.96 15.68 11.98
C LEU A 146 0.46 15.45 11.44
N CYS A 147 0.70 14.31 10.80
CA CYS A 147 1.96 14.00 10.15
C CYS A 147 2.27 14.95 8.97
N THR A 148 1.28 15.43 8.25
CA THR A 148 1.52 16.25 7.04
C THR A 148 1.68 17.74 7.36
N LEU A 149 0.93 18.25 8.33
CA LEU A 149 0.72 19.68 8.56
C LEU A 149 1.35 20.16 9.88
N VAL A 150 1.28 19.35 10.95
CA VAL A 150 1.61 19.78 12.31
C VAL A 150 3.03 19.37 12.71
N TYR A 151 3.30 18.07 12.75
CA TYR A 151 4.57 17.55 13.29
C TYR A 151 5.82 18.00 12.51
N PRO A 152 5.82 18.06 11.16
CA PRO A 152 6.95 18.59 10.41
C PRO A 152 7.25 20.05 10.72
N GLN A 153 6.22 20.87 10.97
CA GLN A 153 6.39 22.28 11.29
C GLN A 153 6.84 22.47 12.73
N LYS A 154 6.28 21.69 13.66
CA LYS A 154 6.60 21.76 15.10
C LYS A 154 8.02 21.27 15.39
N TYR A 155 8.44 20.17 14.78
CA TYR A 155 9.69 19.48 15.15
C TYR A 155 10.79 19.54 14.08
N GLY A 156 10.46 19.91 12.84
CA GLY A 156 11.42 20.12 11.77
C GLY A 156 12.31 18.91 11.49
N LYS A 157 13.60 19.17 11.23
CA LYS A 157 14.57 18.13 10.86
C LYS A 157 14.78 17.07 11.95
N LYS A 158 14.68 17.47 13.22
CA LYS A 158 14.83 16.55 14.37
C LYS A 158 13.88 15.34 14.26
N LEU A 159 12.64 15.58 13.83
CA LEU A 159 11.67 14.51 13.63
C LEU A 159 12.12 13.51 12.56
N ALA A 160 12.64 14.00 11.43
CA ALA A 160 13.09 13.13 10.35
C ALA A 160 14.26 12.25 10.79
N ASP A 161 15.22 12.82 11.51
CA ASP A 161 16.40 12.10 12.01
C ASP A 161 15.99 11.02 13.04
N GLU A 162 15.09 11.34 13.97
CA GLU A 162 14.56 10.40 14.96
C GLU A 162 13.71 9.30 14.32
N VAL A 163 12.83 9.64 13.37
CA VAL A 163 12.05 8.65 12.62
C VAL A 163 12.95 7.67 11.91
N GLU A 164 14.03 8.14 11.26
CA GLU A 164 14.97 7.25 10.60
C GLU A 164 15.65 6.30 11.58
N GLN A 165 16.11 6.81 12.73
CA GLN A 165 16.77 6.02 13.75
C GLN A 165 15.84 4.96 14.35
N TRP A 166 14.65 5.36 14.80
CA TRP A 166 13.71 4.45 15.46
C TRP A 166 13.07 3.47 14.49
N ALA A 167 12.84 3.87 13.23
CA ALA A 167 12.39 2.94 12.20
C ALA A 167 13.43 1.85 11.94
N LYS A 168 14.73 2.19 11.87
CA LYS A 168 15.81 1.18 11.75
C LYS A 168 15.80 0.22 12.92
N TRP A 169 15.71 0.73 14.15
CA TRP A 169 15.64 -0.09 15.35
C TRP A 169 14.44 -1.04 15.33
N VAL A 170 13.23 -0.55 15.03
CA VAL A 170 12.03 -1.39 14.91
C VAL A 170 12.21 -2.46 13.84
N ILE A 171 12.75 -2.11 12.67
CA ILE A 171 12.98 -3.07 11.57
C ILE A 171 13.98 -4.15 11.99
N GLU A 172 15.05 -3.81 12.69
CA GLU A 172 16.03 -4.77 13.20
C GLU A 172 15.39 -5.75 14.18
N GLN A 173 14.60 -5.26 15.13
CA GLN A 173 13.92 -6.09 16.12
C GLN A 173 12.86 -7.00 15.48
N VAL A 174 12.05 -6.45 14.56
CA VAL A 174 11.09 -7.23 13.79
C VAL A 174 11.80 -8.29 12.97
N ARG A 175 12.87 -7.95 12.24
CA ARG A 175 13.65 -8.90 11.45
C ARG A 175 14.25 -10.00 12.32
N ALA A 176 14.68 -9.71 13.54
CA ALA A 176 15.16 -10.73 14.47
C ALA A 176 14.06 -11.71 14.88
N GLU A 177 12.82 -11.25 15.05
CA GLU A 177 11.69 -12.07 15.53
C GLU A 177 10.95 -12.84 14.42
N ILE A 178 10.86 -12.28 13.21
CA ILE A 178 10.13 -12.89 12.08
C ILE A 178 11.00 -13.14 10.85
N GLY A 179 12.33 -12.97 10.93
CA GLY A 179 13.23 -13.17 9.79
C GLY A 179 13.19 -14.59 9.23
N ASP A 180 12.92 -15.58 10.08
CA ASP A 180 12.72 -16.98 9.70
C ASP A 180 11.50 -17.20 8.80
N LEU A 181 10.52 -16.28 8.83
CA LEU A 181 9.40 -16.33 7.91
C LEU A 181 9.89 -16.04 6.47
N TYR A 182 10.94 -15.25 6.28
CA TYR A 182 11.43 -14.79 4.97
C TYR A 182 12.87 -15.29 4.69
N PRO A 183 13.11 -16.62 4.68
CA PRO A 183 14.46 -17.14 4.55
C PRO A 183 15.02 -16.88 3.15
N SER A 184 16.35 -16.78 3.04
CA SER A 184 17.02 -16.84 1.74
C SER A 184 16.74 -18.21 1.10
N ILE A 185 16.23 -18.20 -0.14
CA ILE A 185 15.93 -19.40 -0.90
C ILE A 185 17.08 -19.68 -1.86
N LYS A 186 17.70 -20.84 -1.71
CA LYS A 186 18.73 -21.31 -2.63
C LYS A 186 18.10 -22.05 -3.80
N VAL A 187 18.30 -21.52 -5.01
CA VAL A 187 17.87 -22.17 -6.24
C VAL A 187 19.04 -22.92 -6.86
N GLY A 188 18.86 -24.22 -7.09
CA GLY A 188 19.87 -25.14 -7.66
C GLY A 188 20.12 -26.40 -6.83
N GLU A 189 19.86 -26.38 -5.52
CA GLU A 189 20.06 -27.55 -4.63
C GLU A 189 19.03 -28.68 -4.88
N LEU A 190 17.76 -28.33 -5.15
CA LEU A 190 16.70 -29.31 -5.48
C LEU A 190 16.95 -30.11 -6.77
N ALA A 191 17.78 -29.59 -7.68
CA ALA A 191 18.14 -30.30 -8.90
C ALA A 191 19.21 -31.37 -8.64
N LEU A 192 20.07 -31.17 -7.63
CA LEU A 192 21.17 -32.08 -7.29
C LEU A 192 20.66 -33.38 -6.67
N GLU A 193 19.67 -33.37 -5.77
CA GLU A 193 19.13 -34.61 -5.20
C GLU A 193 18.45 -35.51 -6.25
N LYS A 194 17.78 -34.91 -7.24
CA LYS A 194 17.20 -35.65 -8.36
C LYS A 194 18.24 -36.09 -9.40
N SER A 195 19.30 -35.31 -9.60
CA SER A 195 20.36 -35.66 -10.55
C SER A 195 21.34 -36.69 -9.99
N GLU A 196 21.65 -36.70 -8.70
CA GLU A 196 22.53 -37.71 -8.08
C GLU A 196 21.97 -39.13 -8.21
N GLN A 197 20.63 -39.29 -8.09
CA GLN A 197 19.96 -40.56 -8.37
C GLN A 197 20.01 -40.97 -9.86
N MET A 198 20.22 -40.01 -10.77
CA MET A 198 20.29 -40.21 -12.23
C MET A 198 21.74 -40.35 -12.75
N GLU A 199 22.70 -39.67 -12.10
CA GLU A 199 24.13 -39.68 -12.43
C GLU A 199 24.81 -40.96 -11.97
N LEU A 200 24.28 -41.66 -10.96
CA LEU A 200 24.71 -43.02 -10.63
C LEU A 200 24.46 -44.02 -11.78
N LEU A 201 23.64 -43.65 -12.77
CA LEU A 201 23.25 -44.47 -13.92
C LEU A 201 23.80 -43.98 -15.27
N SER A 202 24.50 -42.83 -15.31
CA SER A 202 25.00 -42.29 -16.58
C SER A 202 26.39 -41.65 -16.46
N GLN A 203 27.42 -42.40 -16.88
CA GLN A 203 28.76 -41.87 -17.08
C GLN A 203 28.81 -41.00 -18.35
N SER A 204 28.45 -39.72 -18.23
CA SER A 204 28.75 -38.75 -19.28
C SER A 204 29.05 -37.37 -18.68
N LYS A 205 30.31 -36.94 -18.82
CA LYS A 205 30.82 -35.63 -18.42
C LYS A 205 30.07 -34.50 -19.14
N GLY A 206 29.13 -33.86 -18.44
CA GLY A 206 28.49 -32.61 -18.83
C GLY A 206 28.91 -31.48 -17.89
N LYS A 207 29.27 -30.31 -18.46
CA LYS A 207 29.70 -29.10 -17.76
C LYS A 207 28.79 -28.75 -16.55
N GLN A 208 29.31 -28.95 -15.33
CA GLN A 208 28.74 -28.37 -14.12
C GLN A 208 28.93 -26.85 -14.13
N LEU A 209 27.82 -26.11 -14.26
CA LEU A 209 27.74 -24.69 -13.95
C LEU A 209 26.49 -24.47 -13.07
N ASN A 210 26.52 -24.99 -11.84
CA ASN A 210 25.49 -24.70 -10.83
C ASN A 210 26.03 -23.62 -9.89
N PHE A 211 25.83 -22.35 -10.24
CA PHE A 211 25.87 -21.29 -9.24
C PHE A 211 24.55 -21.35 -8.46
N ALA A 212 24.57 -21.91 -7.26
CA ALA A 212 23.48 -21.75 -6.31
C ALA A 212 23.18 -20.25 -6.19
N GLN A 213 21.96 -19.84 -6.56
CA GLN A 213 21.57 -18.44 -6.47
C GLN A 213 20.74 -18.23 -5.21
N ASP A 214 21.22 -17.34 -4.34
CA ASP A 214 20.48 -16.85 -3.18
C ASP A 214 19.40 -15.86 -3.63
N LEU A 215 18.16 -16.20 -3.35
CA LEU A 215 16.99 -15.38 -3.64
C LEU A 215 16.34 -14.89 -2.34
N THR A 216 15.94 -13.63 -2.30
CA THR A 216 15.22 -13.04 -1.17
C THR A 216 13.72 -13.00 -1.46
N PRO A 217 12.87 -13.68 -0.66
CA PRO A 217 11.42 -13.58 -0.81
C PRO A 217 10.92 -12.16 -0.56
N VAL A 218 10.10 -11.64 -1.48
CA VAL A 218 9.45 -10.32 -1.37
C VAL A 218 7.94 -10.43 -1.28
N ALA A 219 7.34 -11.52 -1.76
CA ALA A 219 5.91 -11.76 -1.62
C ALA A 219 5.58 -13.26 -1.68
N TYR A 220 4.48 -13.62 -1.02
CA TYR A 220 3.89 -14.95 -1.06
C TYR A 220 2.46 -14.83 -1.56
N LEU A 221 2.11 -15.61 -2.58
CA LEU A 221 0.77 -15.61 -3.15
C LEU A 221 -0.02 -16.80 -2.62
N TRP A 222 -1.14 -16.55 -1.95
CA TRP A 222 -2.00 -17.57 -1.34
C TRP A 222 -3.39 -17.56 -1.95
N THR A 223 -4.08 -18.68 -1.85
CA THR A 223 -5.51 -18.80 -2.15
C THR A 223 -6.27 -19.47 -1.02
N ARG A 224 -7.57 -19.17 -0.93
CA ARG A 224 -8.51 -19.91 -0.08
C ARG A 224 -8.96 -21.18 -0.81
N THR A 225 -9.23 -22.25 -0.06
CA THR A 225 -9.69 -23.53 -0.63
C THR A 225 -11.00 -23.98 0.01
N VAL A 226 -11.77 -24.78 -0.72
CA VAL A 226 -12.95 -25.47 -0.20
C VAL A 226 -12.97 -26.92 -0.66
N LYS A 227 -13.64 -27.79 0.09
CA LYS A 227 -13.83 -29.18 -0.34
C LYS A 227 -14.76 -29.26 -1.55
N CYS A 228 -14.40 -30.09 -2.54
CA CYS A 228 -15.22 -30.36 -3.72
C CYS A 228 -16.60 -30.87 -3.29
N PRO A 229 -17.71 -30.38 -3.88
CA PRO A 229 -19.06 -30.83 -3.55
C PRO A 229 -19.35 -32.25 -4.03
N ASN A 230 -18.58 -32.78 -4.99
CA ASN A 230 -18.69 -34.17 -5.41
C ASN A 230 -18.11 -35.09 -4.31
N PRO A 231 -18.93 -35.92 -3.63
CA PRO A 231 -18.47 -36.76 -2.52
C PRO A 231 -17.39 -37.77 -2.94
N ALA A 232 -17.47 -38.30 -4.16
CA ALA A 232 -16.48 -39.24 -4.69
C ALA A 232 -15.11 -38.57 -4.96
N CYS A 233 -15.10 -37.26 -5.22
CA CYS A 233 -13.87 -36.52 -5.46
C CYS A 233 -13.21 -36.09 -4.15
N GLY A 234 -13.94 -35.32 -3.33
CA GLY A 234 -13.48 -34.83 -2.03
C GLY A 234 -12.26 -33.91 -2.04
N ALA A 235 -11.74 -33.50 -3.20
CA ALA A 235 -10.53 -32.71 -3.33
C ALA A 235 -10.64 -31.27 -2.82
N GLN A 236 -9.51 -30.68 -2.44
CA GLN A 236 -9.41 -29.25 -2.12
C GLN A 236 -9.39 -28.44 -3.41
N VAL A 237 -10.38 -27.56 -3.58
CA VAL A 237 -10.54 -26.70 -4.75
C VAL A 237 -10.05 -25.28 -4.41
N PRO A 238 -9.00 -24.78 -5.07
CA PRO A 238 -8.55 -23.39 -4.90
C PRO A 238 -9.55 -22.39 -5.49
N LEU A 239 -9.72 -21.27 -4.79
CA LEU A 239 -10.59 -20.17 -5.19
C LEU A 239 -9.77 -19.04 -5.81
N VAL A 240 -9.19 -19.32 -6.98
CA VAL A 240 -8.32 -18.40 -7.72
C VAL A 240 -9.02 -17.93 -8.98
N ARG A 241 -9.14 -16.60 -9.16
CA ARG A 241 -9.70 -16.02 -10.39
C ARG A 241 -8.77 -16.16 -11.60
N GLN A 242 -7.47 -15.93 -11.41
CA GLN A 242 -6.46 -15.99 -12.46
C GLN A 242 -5.11 -16.40 -11.87
N THR A 243 -4.25 -17.01 -12.68
CA THR A 243 -2.92 -17.47 -12.29
C THR A 243 -1.77 -16.69 -12.91
N TRP A 244 -2.05 -15.53 -13.51
CA TRP A 244 -1.04 -14.59 -13.98
C TRP A 244 -0.16 -14.07 -12.83
N LEU A 245 1.17 -14.18 -12.98
CA LEU A 245 2.17 -13.60 -12.08
C LEU A 245 2.88 -12.39 -12.70
N CYS A 246 3.13 -12.42 -14.01
CA CYS A 246 3.75 -11.33 -14.76
C CYS A 246 3.14 -11.22 -16.16
N LYS A 247 2.74 -10.01 -16.54
CA LYS A 247 2.29 -9.66 -17.89
C LYS A 247 3.06 -8.43 -18.38
N LYS A 248 4.25 -8.65 -18.93
CA LYS A 248 5.05 -7.61 -19.56
C LYS A 248 5.42 -8.04 -20.97
N LYS A 249 5.68 -7.07 -21.85
CA LYS A 249 6.24 -7.34 -23.18
C LYS A 249 7.48 -8.23 -23.00
N ASP A 250 7.54 -9.32 -23.77
CA ASP A 250 8.63 -10.30 -23.77
C ASP A 250 8.87 -11.01 -22.42
N LYS A 251 7.92 -10.95 -21.48
CA LYS A 251 7.97 -11.69 -20.20
C LYS A 251 6.58 -11.98 -19.65
N TYR A 252 6.11 -13.19 -19.93
CA TYR A 252 4.85 -13.73 -19.43
C TYR A 252 5.14 -14.87 -18.45
N VAL A 253 4.61 -14.76 -17.23
CA VAL A 253 4.78 -15.79 -16.19
C VAL A 253 3.43 -16.08 -15.55
N ALA A 254 3.09 -17.36 -15.42
CA ALA A 254 1.84 -17.81 -14.83
C ALA A 254 1.99 -19.14 -14.09
N LEU A 255 1.00 -19.47 -13.25
CA LEU A 255 0.94 -20.77 -12.59
C LEU A 255 0.02 -21.73 -13.35
N LYS A 256 0.59 -22.86 -13.78
CA LYS A 256 -0.16 -24.02 -14.26
C LYS A 256 -0.69 -24.78 -13.06
N VAL A 257 -1.99 -25.08 -13.08
CA VAL A 257 -2.66 -25.80 -11.97
C VAL A 257 -2.77 -27.26 -12.33
N ILE A 258 -2.10 -28.13 -11.58
CA ILE A 258 -1.99 -29.57 -11.87
C ILE A 258 -2.72 -30.34 -10.75
N PRO A 259 -3.72 -31.17 -11.04
CA PRO A 259 -4.37 -31.96 -10.01
C PRO A 259 -3.47 -33.11 -9.54
N ASN A 260 -3.13 -33.13 -8.25
CA ASN A 260 -2.52 -34.31 -7.62
C ASN A 260 -3.63 -35.21 -7.05
N HIS A 261 -3.81 -36.38 -7.67
CA HIS A 261 -4.87 -37.33 -7.32
C HIS A 261 -4.60 -38.09 -6.01
N ASN A 262 -3.35 -38.17 -5.56
CA ASN A 262 -2.95 -38.83 -4.31
C ASN A 262 -3.25 -37.94 -3.11
N THR A 263 -2.81 -36.68 -3.16
CA THR A 263 -3.00 -35.72 -2.05
C THR A 263 -4.38 -35.05 -2.07
N LYS A 264 -5.13 -35.22 -3.16
CA LYS A 264 -6.42 -34.55 -3.41
C LYS A 264 -6.30 -33.02 -3.29
N ARG A 265 -5.14 -32.48 -3.63
CA ARG A 265 -4.84 -31.05 -3.75
C ARG A 265 -4.37 -30.75 -5.17
N VAL A 266 -4.34 -29.49 -5.55
CA VAL A 266 -3.65 -29.07 -6.76
C VAL A 266 -2.20 -28.74 -6.43
N GLU A 267 -1.32 -28.84 -7.42
CA GLU A 267 0.04 -28.33 -7.42
C GLU A 267 0.12 -27.14 -8.38
N PHE A 268 0.99 -26.19 -8.08
CA PHE A 268 1.19 -24.99 -8.88
C PHE A 268 2.58 -24.96 -9.50
N ASP A 269 2.66 -25.12 -10.81
CA ASP A 269 3.92 -25.05 -11.55
C ASP A 269 4.10 -23.71 -12.22
N VAL A 270 5.30 -23.13 -12.11
CA VAL A 270 5.62 -21.87 -12.77
C VAL A 270 5.95 -22.14 -14.24
N ALA A 271 5.15 -21.53 -15.12
CA ALA A 271 5.40 -21.52 -16.56
C ALA A 271 5.80 -20.11 -17.00
N GLN A 272 6.79 -20.02 -17.89
CA GLN A 272 7.27 -18.78 -18.47
C GLN A 272 7.30 -18.87 -19.99
N SER A 273 6.97 -17.77 -20.67
CA SER A 273 7.08 -17.62 -22.12
C SER A 273 7.28 -16.16 -22.50
N ASP A 274 7.76 -15.92 -23.72
CA ASP A 274 7.92 -14.57 -24.30
C ASP A 274 6.61 -14.11 -24.97
N THR A 275 5.64 -15.01 -25.14
CA THR A 275 4.29 -14.69 -25.65
C THR A 275 3.20 -15.23 -24.72
N PRO A 276 2.00 -14.64 -24.70
CA PRO A 276 0.89 -15.17 -23.91
C PRO A 276 0.51 -16.61 -24.29
N ASN A 277 0.50 -16.91 -25.59
CA ASN A 277 0.08 -18.22 -26.12
C ASN A 277 1.14 -19.31 -25.90
N GLY A 278 2.42 -18.94 -25.75
CA GLY A 278 3.50 -19.89 -25.53
C GLY A 278 3.49 -20.55 -24.15
N LEU A 279 2.58 -20.17 -23.24
CA LEU A 279 2.40 -20.84 -21.94
C LEU A 279 1.70 -22.20 -22.06
N GLY A 280 0.96 -22.46 -23.15
CA GLY A 280 0.24 -23.73 -23.35
C GLY A 280 -1.02 -23.92 -22.48
N PHE A 281 -1.48 -22.87 -21.80
CA PHE A 281 -2.76 -22.80 -21.09
C PHE A 281 -3.20 -21.34 -20.97
N ASP A 282 -4.47 -21.08 -20.65
CA ASP A 282 -4.97 -19.73 -20.38
C ASP A 282 -4.99 -19.42 -18.87
N PRO A 283 -4.10 -18.54 -18.36
CA PRO A 283 -4.05 -18.18 -16.95
C PRO A 283 -5.20 -17.26 -16.50
N ALA A 284 -6.02 -16.74 -17.41
CA ALA A 284 -7.20 -15.96 -17.07
C ALA A 284 -8.39 -16.85 -16.69
N ILE A 285 -8.33 -18.16 -16.95
CA ILE A 285 -9.39 -19.12 -16.64
C ILE A 285 -9.27 -19.62 -15.20
N GLY A 286 -10.08 -19.04 -14.31
CA GLY A 286 -10.24 -19.48 -12.93
C GLY A 286 -11.68 -19.31 -12.44
N SER A 287 -11.84 -18.92 -11.18
CA SER A 287 -13.15 -18.66 -10.59
C SER A 287 -13.83 -17.43 -11.22
N SER A 288 -15.11 -17.55 -11.55
CA SER A 288 -15.91 -16.47 -12.13
C SER A 288 -17.31 -16.42 -11.49
N GLY A 289 -17.85 -15.21 -11.28
CA GLY A 289 -19.20 -15.02 -10.72
C GLY A 289 -19.41 -15.63 -9.31
N GLY A 290 -18.34 -15.90 -8.56
CA GLY A 290 -18.41 -16.61 -7.27
C GLY A 290 -18.55 -18.12 -7.39
N THR A 291 -18.27 -18.70 -8.55
CA THR A 291 -18.15 -20.15 -8.78
C THR A 291 -16.70 -20.52 -9.10
N SER A 292 -16.32 -21.76 -8.83
CA SER A 292 -15.00 -22.30 -9.20
C SER A 292 -15.17 -23.69 -9.82
N THR A 293 -14.18 -24.18 -10.57
CA THR A 293 -14.20 -25.51 -11.18
C THR A 293 -13.18 -26.40 -10.48
N CYS A 294 -13.61 -27.59 -10.05
CA CYS A 294 -12.71 -28.59 -9.49
C CYS A 294 -11.77 -29.12 -10.58
N ARG A 295 -10.46 -28.97 -10.40
CA ARG A 295 -9.46 -29.42 -11.37
C ARG A 295 -9.25 -30.94 -11.39
N HIS A 296 -9.76 -31.66 -10.40
CA HIS A 296 -9.67 -33.13 -10.33
C HIS A 296 -10.83 -33.86 -11.03
N CYS A 297 -12.04 -33.32 -10.98
CA CYS A 297 -13.24 -34.01 -11.50
C CYS A 297 -14.14 -33.15 -12.41
N GLY A 298 -13.76 -31.90 -12.68
CA GLY A 298 -14.54 -30.97 -13.50
C GLY A 298 -15.80 -30.39 -12.85
N ALA A 299 -16.20 -30.85 -11.66
CA ALA A 299 -17.42 -30.38 -11.00
C ALA A 299 -17.38 -28.87 -10.70
N THR A 300 -18.49 -28.19 -10.97
CA THR A 300 -18.68 -26.77 -10.63
C THR A 300 -18.99 -26.61 -9.14
N VAL A 301 -18.12 -25.88 -8.45
CA VAL A 301 -18.29 -25.46 -7.06
C VAL A 301 -19.09 -24.16 -7.03
N LYS A 302 -20.39 -24.27 -6.71
CA LYS A 302 -21.32 -23.13 -6.69
C LYS A 302 -21.08 -22.22 -5.48
N LYS A 303 -21.41 -20.93 -5.62
CA LYS A 303 -21.32 -19.89 -4.57
C LYS A 303 -21.98 -20.29 -3.25
N VAL A 304 -23.13 -20.97 -3.31
CA VAL A 304 -23.87 -21.44 -2.12
C VAL A 304 -23.03 -22.43 -1.31
N HIS A 305 -22.41 -23.40 -1.97
CA HIS A 305 -21.53 -24.37 -1.32
C HIS A 305 -20.29 -23.70 -0.72
N ILE A 306 -19.66 -22.77 -1.46
CA ILE A 306 -18.49 -22.02 -0.98
C ILE A 306 -18.82 -21.25 0.30
N LYS A 307 -19.96 -20.53 0.31
CA LYS A 307 -20.44 -19.80 1.49
C LYS A 307 -20.75 -20.74 2.65
N ALA A 308 -21.40 -21.88 2.40
CA ALA A 308 -21.70 -22.87 3.43
C ALA A 308 -20.42 -23.45 4.07
N GLN A 309 -19.42 -23.80 3.26
CA GLN A 309 -18.11 -24.24 3.75
C GLN A 309 -17.42 -23.15 4.58
N GLY A 310 -17.44 -21.90 4.11
CA GLY A 310 -16.88 -20.76 4.81
C GLY A 310 -17.53 -20.51 6.17
N LYS A 311 -18.87 -20.44 6.22
CA LYS A 311 -19.64 -20.28 7.47
C LYS A 311 -19.43 -21.43 8.45
N ALA A 312 -19.18 -22.64 7.94
CA ALA A 312 -18.85 -23.81 8.77
C ALA A 312 -17.38 -23.86 9.22
N GLY A 313 -16.56 -22.84 8.92
CA GLY A 313 -15.13 -22.80 9.27
C GLY A 313 -14.27 -23.79 8.47
N LYS A 314 -14.77 -24.33 7.35
CA LYS A 314 -14.10 -25.37 6.54
C LYS A 314 -13.31 -24.81 5.35
N MET A 315 -13.08 -23.51 5.33
CA MET A 315 -12.28 -22.86 4.28
C MET A 315 -10.80 -22.98 4.61
N GLY A 316 -10.06 -23.65 3.73
CA GLY A 316 -8.61 -23.80 3.87
C GLY A 316 -7.82 -22.66 3.22
N GLN A 317 -6.51 -22.78 3.29
CA GLN A 317 -5.55 -21.91 2.60
C GLN A 317 -4.49 -22.78 1.91
N GLN A 318 -4.01 -22.33 0.75
CA GLN A 318 -2.92 -22.98 0.02
C GLN A 318 -2.01 -21.93 -0.60
N LEU A 319 -0.70 -22.09 -0.40
CA LEU A 319 0.31 -21.26 -1.04
C LEU A 319 0.43 -21.65 -2.51
N MET A 320 0.53 -20.66 -3.38
CA MET A 320 0.58 -20.83 -4.83
C MET A 320 1.97 -20.54 -5.39
N ALA A 321 2.59 -19.44 -4.96
CA ALA A 321 3.91 -19.03 -5.44
C ALA A 321 4.68 -18.21 -4.41
N ILE A 322 6.01 -18.27 -4.53
CA ILE A 322 6.94 -17.40 -3.84
C ILE A 322 7.56 -16.47 -4.87
N ILE A 323 7.48 -15.17 -4.63
CA ILE A 323 8.06 -14.15 -5.48
C ILE A 323 9.33 -13.65 -4.80
N CYS A 324 10.45 -13.74 -5.50
CA CYS A 324 11.75 -13.37 -4.96
C CYS A 324 12.43 -12.30 -5.81
N THR A 325 13.34 -11.57 -5.19
CA THR A 325 14.33 -10.72 -5.86
C THR A 325 15.72 -11.31 -5.66
N LYS A 326 16.64 -10.95 -6.56
CA LYS A 326 18.06 -11.30 -6.44
C LYS A 326 18.84 -10.02 -6.17
N SER A 327 19.72 -10.07 -5.17
CA SER A 327 20.55 -8.93 -4.79
C SER A 327 21.35 -8.42 -6.00
N GLY A 328 21.37 -7.10 -6.19
CA GLY A 328 22.09 -6.45 -7.30
C GLY A 328 21.48 -6.62 -8.69
N SER A 329 20.30 -7.24 -8.83
CA SER A 329 19.63 -7.41 -10.13
C SER A 329 18.22 -6.83 -10.14
N SER A 330 17.80 -6.29 -11.29
CA SER A 330 16.44 -5.82 -11.47
C SER A 330 15.53 -6.95 -11.94
N GLY A 331 14.33 -7.03 -11.35
CA GLY A 331 13.32 -8.02 -11.72
C GLY A 331 12.93 -8.94 -10.58
N LYS A 332 11.95 -9.80 -10.89
CA LYS A 332 11.38 -10.78 -9.97
C LYS A 332 11.54 -12.18 -10.56
N THR A 333 11.90 -13.11 -9.68
CA THR A 333 11.90 -14.55 -9.93
C THR A 333 10.68 -15.16 -9.26
N TYR A 334 10.00 -16.07 -9.95
CA TYR A 334 8.77 -16.69 -9.49
C TYR A 334 9.05 -18.17 -9.24
N LEU A 335 8.74 -18.65 -8.03
CA LEU A 335 8.97 -20.02 -7.62
C LEU A 335 7.63 -20.70 -7.32
N SER A 336 7.54 -21.99 -7.67
CA SER A 336 6.43 -22.86 -7.26
C SER A 336 6.46 -23.03 -5.74
N ALA A 337 5.31 -22.86 -5.11
CA ALA A 337 5.15 -23.08 -3.68
C ALA A 337 5.43 -24.54 -3.29
N ASP A 338 5.01 -25.49 -4.12
CA ASP A 338 5.11 -26.92 -3.83
C ASP A 338 6.58 -27.38 -3.87
N ALA A 339 7.38 -26.88 -4.81
CA ALA A 339 8.81 -27.19 -4.91
C ALA A 339 9.65 -26.63 -3.74
N TYR A 340 9.25 -25.49 -3.17
CA TYR A 340 10.00 -24.78 -2.13
C TYR A 340 9.29 -24.74 -0.78
N ARG A 341 8.34 -25.67 -0.55
CA ARG A 341 7.49 -25.68 0.66
C ARG A 341 8.29 -25.79 1.96
N HIS A 342 9.41 -26.49 1.94
CA HIS A 342 10.27 -26.71 3.11
C HIS A 342 10.91 -25.42 3.67
N TYR A 343 11.02 -24.37 2.85
CA TYR A 343 11.47 -23.05 3.31
C TYR A 343 10.42 -22.28 4.11
N ILE A 344 9.19 -22.79 4.25
CA ILE A 344 8.08 -22.02 4.79
C ILE A 344 7.59 -22.64 6.09
N PRO A 345 7.68 -21.90 7.21
CA PRO A 345 7.16 -22.36 8.49
C PRO A 345 5.68 -22.71 8.40
N ASP A 346 5.29 -23.81 9.07
CA ASP A 346 3.90 -24.27 9.11
C ASP A 346 2.97 -23.26 9.79
N GLU A 347 1.72 -23.18 9.33
CA GLU A 347 0.75 -22.21 9.86
C GLU A 347 0.39 -22.49 11.33
N ASN A 348 0.42 -23.74 11.82
CA ASN A 348 0.16 -24.02 13.24
C ASN A 348 1.28 -23.50 14.14
N SER A 349 2.52 -23.55 13.66
CA SER A 349 3.67 -22.94 14.36
C SER A 349 3.49 -21.41 14.42
N ASN A 350 3.09 -20.78 13.31
CA ASN A 350 2.82 -19.34 13.27
C ASN A 350 1.65 -18.95 14.19
N GLN A 351 0.61 -19.77 14.26
CA GLN A 351 -0.53 -19.58 15.16
C GLN A 351 -0.10 -19.64 16.64
N THR A 352 0.72 -20.63 17.01
CA THR A 352 1.25 -20.76 18.38
C THR A 352 2.12 -19.55 18.76
N ARG A 353 2.96 -19.07 17.83
CA ARG A 353 3.80 -17.88 18.03
C ARG A 353 2.96 -16.61 18.18
N LEU A 354 1.91 -16.47 17.37
CA LEU A 354 0.94 -15.38 17.47
C LEU A 354 0.24 -15.36 18.84
N GLU A 355 -0.26 -16.51 19.30
CA GLU A 355 -0.92 -16.64 20.60
C GLU A 355 0.02 -16.28 21.75
N LYS A 356 1.27 -16.76 21.69
CA LYS A 356 2.32 -16.40 22.64
C LYS A 356 2.57 -14.89 22.67
N LEU A 357 2.77 -14.28 21.50
CA LEU A 357 2.99 -12.84 21.37
C LEU A 357 1.82 -12.04 21.96
N CYS A 358 0.59 -12.40 21.61
CA CYS A 358 -0.61 -11.75 22.15
C CYS A 358 -0.70 -11.86 23.67
N LYS A 359 -0.38 -13.03 24.23
CA LYS A 359 -0.36 -13.27 25.68
C LYS A 359 0.70 -12.44 26.40
N GLU A 360 1.91 -12.37 25.86
CA GLU A 360 3.04 -11.66 26.48
C GLU A 360 2.90 -10.14 26.42
N THR A 361 2.29 -9.62 25.35
CA THR A 361 2.23 -8.17 25.08
C THR A 361 0.88 -7.54 25.43
N GLY A 362 -0.17 -8.35 25.63
CA GLY A 362 -1.55 -7.88 25.74
C GLY A 362 -2.12 -7.33 24.43
N ILE A 363 -1.42 -7.48 23.30
CA ILE A 363 -1.92 -7.08 21.97
C ILE A 363 -2.93 -8.12 21.50
N THR A 364 -4.08 -7.66 21.00
CA THR A 364 -5.12 -8.53 20.48
C THR A 364 -5.18 -8.46 18.96
N VAL A 365 -5.42 -9.62 18.34
CA VAL A 365 -5.82 -9.67 16.93
C VAL A 365 -7.17 -8.94 16.78
N PRO A 366 -7.36 -8.11 15.73
CA PRO A 366 -8.62 -7.43 15.47
C PRO A 366 -9.81 -8.41 15.45
N SER A 367 -10.71 -8.27 16.42
CA SER A 367 -11.89 -9.12 16.60
C SER A 367 -13.20 -8.39 16.29
N GLU A 368 -13.12 -7.13 15.86
CA GLU A 368 -14.26 -6.30 15.52
C GLU A 368 -15.07 -6.95 14.40
N PRO A 369 -16.41 -7.04 14.56
CA PRO A 369 -17.25 -7.70 13.58
C PRO A 369 -17.31 -6.89 12.28
N ILE A 370 -17.21 -7.59 11.16
CA ILE A 370 -17.52 -7.08 9.83
C ILE A 370 -19.04 -7.16 9.66
N PHE A 371 -19.76 -6.23 10.29
CA PHE A 371 -21.23 -6.14 10.22
C PHE A 371 -21.69 -5.62 8.84
N SER A 372 -22.80 -6.16 8.33
CA SER A 372 -23.44 -5.64 7.12
C SER A 372 -24.95 -5.44 7.30
N ALA A 373 -25.35 -4.21 7.57
CA ALA A 373 -26.63 -3.69 7.10
C ALA A 373 -26.44 -2.68 5.94
N ASP A 374 -25.19 -2.33 5.59
CA ASP A 374 -24.84 -1.40 4.52
C ASP A 374 -24.48 -2.17 3.23
N THR A 375 -25.04 -1.75 2.10
CA THR A 375 -24.76 -2.32 0.76
C THR A 375 -23.34 -2.02 0.27
N ARG A 376 -22.61 -1.10 0.92
CA ARG A 376 -21.21 -0.76 0.67
C ARG A 376 -20.24 -1.57 1.55
N ALA A 377 -20.76 -2.43 2.44
CA ALA A 377 -19.94 -3.20 3.38
C ALA A 377 -19.12 -4.30 2.68
N PHE A 378 -18.08 -4.77 3.39
CA PHE A 378 -17.34 -5.95 2.99
C PHE A 378 -18.21 -7.21 3.15
N PHE A 379 -18.59 -7.84 2.03
CA PHE A 379 -19.42 -9.06 2.02
C PHE A 379 -18.66 -10.35 2.37
N THR A 380 -17.54 -10.24 3.08
CA THR A 380 -16.68 -11.37 3.48
C THR A 380 -17.34 -12.24 4.55
N HIS A 381 -18.19 -11.66 5.40
CA HIS A 381 -18.96 -12.36 6.42
C HIS A 381 -19.87 -13.47 5.83
N LEU A 382 -20.31 -13.32 4.57
CA LEU A 382 -21.08 -14.36 3.86
C LEU A 382 -20.28 -15.67 3.67
N TYR A 383 -18.95 -15.59 3.79
CA TYR A 383 -18.01 -16.69 3.70
C TYR A 383 -17.44 -17.08 5.07
N GLY A 384 -18.06 -16.68 6.18
CA GLY A 384 -17.59 -16.97 7.54
C GLY A 384 -16.40 -16.12 8.02
N LEU A 385 -16.00 -15.14 7.21
CA LEU A 385 -14.96 -14.14 7.55
C LEU A 385 -15.64 -12.89 8.12
N ASP A 386 -16.15 -13.05 9.33
CA ASP A 386 -17.05 -12.12 10.04
C ASP A 386 -16.33 -11.15 10.97
N ASN A 387 -15.00 -11.18 11.06
CA ASN A 387 -14.18 -10.19 11.75
C ASN A 387 -12.88 -9.93 10.97
N PHE A 388 -12.19 -8.83 11.30
CA PHE A 388 -10.98 -8.42 10.57
C PHE A 388 -9.82 -9.41 10.70
N GLY A 389 -9.64 -10.05 11.84
CA GLY A 389 -8.60 -11.06 12.07
C GLY A 389 -8.70 -12.25 11.10
N LYS A 390 -9.92 -12.74 10.81
CA LYS A 390 -10.16 -13.87 9.91
C LYS A 390 -9.75 -13.60 8.45
N LEU A 391 -9.56 -12.34 8.05
CA LEU A 391 -9.13 -11.99 6.70
C LEU A 391 -7.69 -12.42 6.39
N PHE A 392 -6.85 -12.53 7.41
CA PHE A 392 -5.42 -12.80 7.30
C PHE A 392 -5.08 -14.28 7.57
N THR A 393 -3.89 -14.71 7.15
CA THR A 393 -3.28 -15.98 7.59
C THR A 393 -2.65 -15.80 8.97
N SER A 394 -2.39 -16.89 9.71
CA SER A 394 -1.69 -16.81 10.99
C SER A 394 -0.29 -16.23 10.81
N ARG A 395 0.38 -16.55 9.72
CA ARG A 395 1.64 -15.91 9.32
C ARG A 395 1.53 -14.39 9.16
N GLN A 396 0.52 -13.90 8.45
CA GLN A 396 0.31 -12.46 8.24
C GLN A 396 -0.01 -11.74 9.54
N LEU A 397 -0.90 -12.32 10.37
CA LEU A 397 -1.22 -11.78 11.69
C LEU A 397 0.01 -11.74 12.58
N PHE A 398 0.80 -12.82 12.63
CA PHE A 398 2.02 -12.85 13.44
C PHE A 398 3.00 -11.76 13.02
N ALA A 399 3.22 -11.56 11.72
CA ALA A 399 4.06 -10.46 11.23
C ALA A 399 3.51 -9.09 11.62
N LEU A 400 2.21 -8.82 11.40
CA LEU A 400 1.58 -7.55 11.72
C LEU A 400 1.60 -7.26 13.24
N MET A 401 1.28 -8.24 14.07
CA MET A 401 1.30 -8.08 15.53
C MET A 401 2.72 -7.90 16.06
N THR A 402 3.72 -8.49 15.41
CA THR A 402 5.14 -8.22 15.73
C THR A 402 5.52 -6.77 15.43
N PHE A 403 5.07 -6.20 14.31
CA PHE A 403 5.25 -4.77 14.06
C PHE A 403 4.56 -3.91 15.14
N VAL A 404 3.32 -4.23 15.51
CA VAL A 404 2.59 -3.48 16.56
C VAL A 404 3.33 -3.56 17.90
N LYS A 405 3.84 -4.75 18.27
CA LYS A 405 4.67 -4.95 19.47
C LYS A 405 5.87 -4.03 19.47
N TRP A 406 6.69 -4.06 18.42
CA TRP A 406 7.93 -3.28 18.39
C TRP A 406 7.71 -1.78 18.26
N ILE A 407 6.63 -1.36 17.57
CA ILE A 407 6.20 0.05 17.56
C ILE A 407 5.82 0.53 18.96
N LYS A 408 5.05 -0.27 19.72
CA LYS A 408 4.71 0.07 21.11
C LYS A 408 5.94 0.12 22.02
N LEU A 409 6.86 -0.82 21.86
CA LEU A 409 8.11 -0.84 22.63
C LEU A 409 9.04 0.34 22.27
N ALA A 410 9.09 0.75 21.00
CA ALA A 410 9.83 1.95 20.58
C ALA A 410 9.27 3.21 21.27
N HIS A 411 7.94 3.35 21.31
CA HIS A 411 7.31 4.44 22.05
C HIS A 411 7.67 4.41 23.54
N GLN A 412 7.66 3.24 24.18
CA GLN A 412 8.04 3.13 25.60
C GLN A 412 9.52 3.46 25.86
N GLU A 413 10.45 3.04 24.98
CA GLU A 413 11.86 3.46 25.02
C GLU A 413 12.00 4.99 24.92
N LEU A 414 11.32 5.60 23.95
CA LEU A 414 11.36 7.04 23.72
C LEU A 414 10.97 7.80 24.99
N ILE A 415 9.86 7.42 25.63
CA ILE A 415 9.44 8.00 26.91
C ILE A 415 10.49 7.77 28.00
N ARG A 416 11.05 6.56 28.11
CA ARG A 416 12.07 6.26 29.13
C ARG A 416 13.35 7.10 28.95
N LYS A 417 13.69 7.44 27.70
CA LYS A 417 14.82 8.32 27.37
C LYS A 417 14.52 9.81 27.60
N GLY A 418 13.34 10.15 28.12
CA GLY A 418 12.97 11.52 28.47
C GLY A 418 12.43 12.36 27.31
N TYR A 419 11.95 11.72 26.24
CA TYR A 419 11.30 12.43 25.14
C TYR A 419 9.94 12.97 25.60
N GLU A 420 9.56 14.16 25.13
CA GLU A 420 8.22 14.71 25.31
C GLU A 420 7.17 13.74 24.73
N GLU A 421 6.06 13.52 25.44
CA GLU A 421 5.04 12.54 25.09
C GLU A 421 4.47 12.74 23.68
N GLU A 422 4.14 13.97 23.29
CA GLU A 422 3.62 14.25 21.95
C GLU A 422 4.67 14.00 20.85
N PHE A 423 5.93 14.35 21.12
CA PHE A 423 7.02 14.10 20.19
C PHE A 423 7.29 12.61 20.03
N ALA A 424 7.35 11.86 21.15
CA ALA A 424 7.49 10.41 21.16
C ALA A 424 6.32 9.72 20.43
N GLY A 425 5.09 10.19 20.63
CA GLY A 425 3.90 9.69 19.94
C GLY A 425 3.90 9.95 18.44
N SER A 426 4.59 11.01 17.98
CA SER A 426 4.67 11.34 16.56
C SER A 426 5.58 10.41 15.75
N ILE A 427 6.63 9.84 16.36
CA ILE A 427 7.68 9.06 15.67
C ILE A 427 7.15 7.75 15.04
N PRO A 428 6.35 6.92 15.74
CA PRO A 428 5.90 5.65 15.19
C PRO A 428 4.81 5.78 14.13
N LEU A 429 4.26 6.98 13.93
CA LEU A 429 3.24 7.22 12.92
C LEU A 429 3.81 7.14 11.51
N TRP A 430 5.11 7.39 11.33
CA TRP A 430 5.74 7.49 10.02
C TRP A 430 6.06 6.11 9.43
N GLN A 431 5.50 5.85 8.25
CA GLN A 431 5.76 4.60 7.51
C GLN A 431 6.18 4.96 6.10
N LYS A 432 7.41 4.64 5.71
CA LYS A 432 7.80 4.75 4.31
C LYS A 432 7.14 3.60 3.54
N ALA A 433 6.16 3.94 2.69
CA ALA A 433 5.45 2.98 1.84
C ALA A 433 6.34 2.36 0.75
#